data_AF-A0A257TRW6-F1
#
_entry.id   AF-A0A257TRW6-F1
#
_cell.length_a   1.000
_cell.length_b   1.000
_cell.length_c   1.000
_cell.angle_alpha   90.00
_cell.angle_beta   90.00
_cell.angle_gamma   90.00
#
_symmetry.space_group_name_H-M   'P 1'
#
loop_
_entity.id
_entity.type
_entity.pdbx_description
1 polymer ?
#
loop_
_entity_poly.entity_id
_entity_poly.type
_entity_poly.pdbx_seq_one_letter_code
_entity_poly.pdbx_strand_id
1 'polypeptide(L)'
;MYFHRALISFLHMNEPLNFALVLVGLTALVLTADQAKRLYNIEPKKTRMFVHIAVSVVIFLAPYYFQSKLYPVLLASVFIAVNFASVRLGLFKGMNLDKKNLGTVYYPIAFLVLVLLLWDKYPYIVSTAMLIMG
;
A
#
# COMPACT_ATOMS: atom_id res chain seq x y z
N MET A 1 24.51 2.50 -18.88
CA MET A 1 24.68 1.94 -17.51
C MET A 1 24.83 3.00 -16.40
N TYR A 2 25.38 4.18 -16.68
CA TYR A 2 25.56 5.25 -15.69
C TYR A 2 24.25 5.87 -15.15
N PHE A 3 23.28 6.14 -16.03
CA PHE A 3 22.01 6.76 -15.64
C PHE A 3 21.21 5.93 -14.63
N HIS A 4 21.16 4.61 -14.80
CA HIS A 4 20.43 3.70 -13.90
C HIS A 4 20.99 3.70 -12.48
N ARG A 5 22.32 3.68 -12.34
CA ARG A 5 22.97 3.75 -11.02
C ARG A 5 22.75 5.10 -10.34
N ALA A 6 22.85 6.19 -11.11
CA ALA A 6 22.61 7.54 -10.62
C ALA A 6 21.16 7.73 -10.12
N LEU A 7 20.18 7.15 -10.83
CA LEU A 7 18.78 7.18 -10.42
C LEU A 7 18.55 6.42 -9.10
N ILE A 8 19.06 5.20 -8.97
CA ILE A 8 18.90 4.41 -7.74
C ILE A 8 19.59 5.11 -6.56
N SER A 9 20.80 5.65 -6.74
CA SER A 9 21.47 6.40 -5.68
C SER A 9 20.67 7.64 -5.29
N PHE A 10 20.09 8.37 -6.25
CA PHE A 10 19.26 9.53 -5.97
C PHE A 10 18.00 9.16 -5.17
N LEU A 11 17.34 8.06 -5.52
CA LEU A 11 16.18 7.56 -4.78
C LEU A 11 16.56 7.24 -3.34
N HIS A 12 17.65 6.50 -3.10
CA HIS A 12 18.07 6.15 -1.75
C HIS A 12 18.53 7.35 -0.91
N MET A 13 19.02 8.42 -1.54
CA MET A 13 19.36 9.66 -0.83
C MET A 13 18.12 10.44 -0.36
N ASN A 14 16.95 10.19 -0.93
CA ASN A 14 15.73 10.98 -0.73
C ASN A 14 14.55 10.12 -0.22
N GLU A 15 14.80 9.16 0.67
CA GLU A 15 13.74 8.30 1.23
C GLU A 15 12.53 9.06 1.82
N PRO A 16 12.69 10.20 2.53
CA PRO A 16 11.54 10.98 3.02
C PRO A 16 10.64 11.51 1.88
N LEU A 17 11.25 11.96 0.78
CA LEU A 17 10.52 12.45 -0.39
C LEU A 17 9.81 11.29 -1.08
N ASN A 18 10.50 10.16 -1.28
CA ASN A 18 9.89 8.96 -1.85
C ASN A 18 8.71 8.49 -1.01
N PHE A 19 8.84 8.53 0.32
CA PHE A 19 7.75 8.20 1.24
C PHE A 19 6.55 9.12 1.05
N ALA A 20 6.77 10.44 1.00
CA ALA A 20 5.69 11.40 0.77
C ALA A 20 4.98 11.14 -0.58
N LEU A 21 5.74 10.92 -1.65
CA LEU A 21 5.20 10.64 -2.99
C LEU A 21 4.40 9.34 -3.03
N VAL A 22 4.93 8.26 -2.44
CA VAL A 22 4.23 6.96 -2.35
C VAL A 22 2.96 7.10 -1.51
N LEU A 23 3.03 7.75 -0.34
CA LEU A 23 1.87 7.94 0.53
C LEU A 23 0.76 8.74 -0.17
N VAL A 24 1.10 9.85 -0.83
CA VAL A 24 0.16 10.67 -1.60
C VAL A 24 -0.41 9.87 -2.76
N GLY A 25 0.43 9.15 -3.51
CA GLY A 25 0.00 8.33 -4.65
C GLY A 25 -0.98 7.23 -4.25
N LEU A 26 -0.66 6.46 -3.21
CA LEU A 26 -1.54 5.41 -2.70
C LEU A 26 -2.85 5.98 -2.13
N THR A 27 -2.78 7.11 -1.42
CA THR A 27 -3.99 7.78 -0.90
C THR A 27 -4.88 8.26 -2.04
N ALA A 28 -4.30 8.90 -3.06
CA ALA A 28 -5.03 9.35 -4.25
C ALA A 28 -5.67 8.18 -4.99
N LEU A 29 -4.96 7.06 -5.16
CA LEU A 29 -5.48 5.83 -5.77
C LEU A 29 -6.72 5.32 -5.01
N VAL A 30 -6.65 5.21 -3.68
CA VAL A 30 -7.77 4.73 -2.86
C VAL A 30 -8.97 5.69 -2.92
N LEU A 31 -8.73 7.01 -2.81
CA LEU A 31 -9.78 8.02 -2.84
C LEU A 31 -10.48 8.07 -4.20
N THR A 32 -9.73 8.03 -5.30
CA THR A 32 -10.29 8.03 -6.65
C THR A 32 -11.07 6.75 -6.94
N ALA A 33 -10.59 5.59 -6.47
CA ALA A 33 -11.33 4.33 -6.58
C ALA A 33 -12.65 4.34 -5.78
N ASP A 34 -12.66 4.89 -4.55
CA ASP A 34 -13.89 5.04 -3.77
C ASP A 34 -14.86 6.03 -4.43
N GLN A 35 -14.35 7.14 -4.99
CA GLN A 35 -15.16 8.12 -5.70
C GLN A 35 -15.77 7.53 -6.97
N ALA A 36 -14.99 6.80 -7.79
CA ALA A 36 -15.47 6.11 -8.98
C ALA A 36 -16.54 5.07 -8.64
N LYS A 37 -16.34 4.31 -7.56
CA LYS A 37 -17.35 3.36 -7.05
C LYS A 37 -18.68 4.05 -6.76
N ARG A 38 -18.67 5.22 -6.13
CA ARG A 38 -19.89 6.00 -5.81
C ARG A 38 -20.55 6.58 -7.06
N LEU A 39 -19.76 7.08 -8.01
CA LEU A 39 -20.28 7.71 -9.24
C LEU A 39 -20.86 6.71 -10.23
N TYR A 40 -20.21 5.56 -10.38
CA TYR A 40 -20.57 4.54 -11.38
C TYR A 40 -21.27 3.31 -10.78
N ASN A 41 -21.61 3.37 -9.48
CA ASN A 41 -22.26 2.28 -8.74
C ASN A 41 -21.55 0.92 -8.90
N ILE A 42 -20.22 0.92 -8.87
CA ILE A 42 -19.40 -0.28 -9.05
C ILE A 42 -19.53 -1.17 -7.80
N GLU A 43 -19.61 -2.47 -8.02
CA GLU A 43 -19.66 -3.45 -6.93
C GLU A 43 -18.43 -3.31 -6.00
N PRO A 44 -18.63 -3.19 -4.66
CA PRO A 44 -17.53 -3.02 -3.71
C PRO A 44 -16.43 -4.08 -3.81
N LYS A 45 -16.79 -5.32 -4.16
CA LYS A 45 -15.84 -6.42 -4.40
C LYS A 45 -14.84 -6.08 -5.52
N LYS A 46 -15.30 -5.52 -6.63
CA LYS A 46 -14.46 -5.18 -7.80
C LYS A 46 -13.55 -4.02 -7.49
N THR A 47 -14.05 -2.97 -6.84
CA THR A 47 -13.24 -1.83 -6.41
C THR A 47 -12.14 -2.25 -5.45
N ARG A 48 -12.46 -3.11 -4.46
CA ARG A 48 -11.45 -3.67 -3.54
C ARG A 48 -10.38 -4.43 -4.29
N MET A 49 -10.75 -5.40 -5.13
CA MET A 49 -9.80 -6.19 -5.91
C MET A 49 -8.89 -5.31 -6.76
N PHE A 50 -9.44 -4.31 -7.45
CA PHE A 50 -8.64 -3.35 -8.22
C PHE A 50 -7.64 -2.59 -7.34
N VAL A 51 -8.08 -2.07 -6.19
CA VAL A 51 -7.21 -1.31 -5.27
C VAL A 51 -6.10 -2.22 -4.72
N HIS A 52 -6.41 -3.46 -4.32
CA HIS A 52 -5.41 -4.38 -3.79
C HIS A 52 -4.35 -4.75 -4.84
N ILE A 53 -4.75 -5.08 -6.07
CA ILE A 53 -3.81 -5.33 -7.18
C ILE A 53 -2.95 -4.10 -7.44
N ALA A 54 -3.55 -2.92 -7.57
CA ALA A 54 -2.83 -1.69 -7.89
C ALA A 54 -1.84 -1.28 -6.77
N VAL A 55 -2.26 -1.36 -5.50
CA VAL A 55 -1.37 -1.13 -4.35
C VAL A 55 -0.25 -2.16 -4.33
N SER A 56 -0.54 -3.44 -4.62
CA SER A 56 0.47 -4.51 -4.65
C SER A 56 1.56 -4.26 -5.69
N VAL A 57 1.19 -3.75 -6.88
CA VAL A 57 2.15 -3.36 -7.92
C VAL A 57 3.05 -2.21 -7.44
N VAL A 58 2.50 -1.21 -6.74
CA VAL A 58 3.30 -0.11 -6.19
C VAL A 58 4.25 -0.61 -5.09
N ILE A 59 3.75 -1.45 -4.17
CA ILE A 59 4.55 -2.02 -3.08
C ILE A 59 5.61 -3.01 -3.59
N PHE A 60 5.35 -3.69 -4.71
CA PHE A 60 6.35 -4.53 -5.37
C PHE A 60 7.63 -3.74 -5.71
N LEU A 61 7.47 -2.46 -6.06
CA LEU A 61 8.60 -1.57 -6.38
C LEU A 61 9.25 -0.92 -5.13
N ALA A 62 8.72 -1.15 -3.92
CA ALA A 62 9.19 -0.51 -2.70
C ALA A 62 10.70 -0.68 -2.39
N PRO A 63 11.35 -1.83 -2.67
CA PRO A 63 12.80 -2.00 -2.45
C PRO A 63 13.67 -1.08 -3.31
N TYR A 64 13.12 -0.48 -4.38
CA TYR A 64 13.81 0.52 -5.19
C TYR A 64 13.71 1.93 -4.62
N TYR A 65 12.71 2.19 -3.76
CA TYR A 65 12.44 3.50 -3.17
C TYR A 65 12.98 3.63 -1.75
N PHE A 66 13.09 2.50 -1.04
CA PHE A 66 13.44 2.43 0.37
C PHE A 66 14.52 1.37 0.60
N GLN A 67 15.67 1.80 1.11
CA GLN A 67 16.64 0.91 1.73
C GLN A 67 16.24 0.59 3.17
N SER A 68 15.83 1.61 3.93
CA SER A 68 15.45 1.44 5.33
C SER A 68 14.05 0.85 5.45
N LYS A 69 13.88 -0.14 6.35
CA LYS A 69 12.55 -0.67 6.70
C LYS A 69 11.65 0.36 7.39
N LEU A 70 12.21 1.47 7.88
CA LEU A 70 11.47 2.50 8.60
C LEU A 70 10.28 3.04 7.78
N TYR A 71 10.49 3.38 6.50
CA TYR A 71 9.45 3.98 5.67
C TYR A 71 8.34 2.99 5.28
N PRO A 72 8.64 1.74 4.86
CA PRO A 72 7.61 0.71 4.70
C PRO A 72 6.81 0.43 5.98
N VAL A 73 7.47 0.40 7.15
CA VAL A 73 6.78 0.23 8.46
C VAL A 73 5.84 1.40 8.73
N LEU A 74 6.32 2.64 8.55
CA LEU A 74 5.50 3.85 8.72
C LEU A 74 4.31 3.84 7.75
N LEU A 75 4.54 3.50 6.49
CA LEU A 75 3.50 3.42 5.47
C LEU A 75 2.41 2.42 5.89
N ALA A 76 2.81 1.20 6.25
CA ALA A 76 1.88 0.17 6.72
C ALA A 76 1.12 0.63 7.97
N SER A 77 1.80 1.25 8.94
CA SER A 77 1.21 1.74 10.18
C SER A 77 0.16 2.82 9.94
N VAL A 78 0.42 3.77 9.03
CA VAL A 78 -0.54 4.80 8.62
C VAL A 78 -1.78 4.16 7.99
N PHE A 79 -1.59 3.23 7.05
CA PHE A 79 -2.72 2.55 6.42
C PHE A 79 -3.53 1.70 7.40
N ILE A 80 -2.89 1.04 8.38
CA ILE A 80 -3.60 0.32 9.46
C ILE A 80 -4.43 1.31 10.28
N ALA A 81 -3.84 2.42 10.73
CA ALA A 81 -4.52 3.42 11.55
C ALA A 81 -5.73 4.02 10.82
N VAL A 82 -5.56 4.40 9.54
CA VAL A 82 -6.63 4.93 8.70
C VAL A 82 -7.73 3.89 8.46
N ASN A 83 -7.39 2.64 8.15
CA ASN A 83 -8.38 1.58 7.97
C ASN A 83 -9.15 1.29 9.25
N PHE A 84 -8.47 1.26 10.40
CA PHE A 84 -9.10 1.06 11.69
C PHE A 84 -10.04 2.22 12.07
N ALA A 85 -9.61 3.47 11.85
CA ALA A 85 -10.44 4.65 12.03
C ALA A 85 -11.66 4.62 11.09
N SER A 86 -11.48 4.22 9.83
CA SER A 86 -12.54 4.03 8.85
C SER A 86 -13.61 3.02 9.32
N VAL A 87 -13.19 1.88 9.88
CA VAL A 87 -14.10 0.86 10.40
C VAL A 87 -14.88 1.40 11.60
N ARG A 88 -14.23 2.12 12.52
CA ARG A 88 -14.90 2.69 13.70
C ARG A 88 -15.84 3.85 13.37
N LEU A 89 -15.47 4.72 12.44
CA LEU A 89 -16.22 5.94 12.09
C LEU A 89 -17.22 5.74 10.94
N GLY A 90 -17.19 4.61 10.25
CA GLY A 90 -18.06 4.34 9.10
C GLY A 90 -17.80 5.25 7.90
N LEU A 91 -16.58 5.79 7.75
CA LEU A 91 -16.23 6.74 6.68
C LEU A 91 -16.29 6.10 5.29
N PHE A 92 -16.00 4.80 5.19
CA PHE A 92 -16.11 4.00 3.96
C PHE A 92 -17.27 3.01 4.03
N LYS A 93 -18.47 3.47 4.42
CA LYS A 93 -19.70 2.66 4.46
C LYS A 93 -19.91 1.80 3.20
N GLY A 94 -19.55 2.28 2.01
CA GLY A 94 -19.66 1.52 0.77
C GLY A 94 -18.60 0.41 0.56
N MET A 95 -17.52 0.33 1.35
CA MET A 95 -16.57 -0.80 1.37
C MET A 95 -16.79 -1.74 2.58
N ASN A 96 -17.52 -1.26 3.59
CA ASN A 96 -17.75 -1.93 4.87
C ASN A 96 -19.12 -2.66 4.97
N LEU A 97 -19.91 -2.73 3.88
CA LEU A 97 -21.23 -3.38 3.89
C LEU A 97 -21.15 -4.92 4.00
N ASP A 98 -20.02 -5.53 3.67
CA ASP A 98 -19.78 -6.94 3.94
C ASP A 98 -19.01 -7.11 5.25
N LYS A 99 -19.72 -7.30 6.37
CA LYS A 99 -19.13 -7.75 7.66
C LYS A 99 -18.26 -9.02 7.54
N LYS A 100 -18.26 -9.68 6.37
CA LYS A 100 -17.52 -10.91 6.09
C LYS A 100 -16.13 -10.69 5.47
N ASN A 101 -15.72 -9.48 5.06
CA ASN A 101 -14.48 -9.31 4.29
C ASN A 101 -13.57 -8.18 4.83
N LEU A 102 -12.66 -8.55 5.74
CA LEU A 102 -11.68 -7.69 6.42
C LEU A 102 -10.37 -7.51 5.64
N GLY A 103 -10.36 -7.77 4.33
CA GLY A 103 -9.15 -7.70 3.49
C GLY A 103 -8.44 -6.34 3.54
N THR A 104 -9.19 -5.25 3.70
CA THR A 104 -8.65 -3.89 3.85
C THR A 104 -7.89 -3.67 5.17
N VAL A 105 -8.19 -4.47 6.21
CA VAL A 105 -7.50 -4.44 7.51
C VAL A 105 -6.34 -5.43 7.50
N TYR A 106 -6.55 -6.66 7.03
CA TYR A 106 -5.53 -7.70 7.07
C TYR A 106 -4.39 -7.48 6.08
N TYR A 107 -4.66 -6.89 4.92
CA TYR A 107 -3.63 -6.62 3.91
C TYR A 107 -2.47 -5.75 4.43
N PRO A 108 -2.69 -4.55 4.99
CA PRO A 108 -1.58 -3.75 5.52
C PRO A 108 -0.96 -4.34 6.79
N ILE A 109 -1.69 -5.14 7.57
CA ILE A 109 -1.13 -5.91 8.70
C ILE A 109 -0.16 -6.97 8.20
N ALA A 110 -0.53 -7.73 7.18
CA ALA A 110 0.34 -8.74 6.59
C ALA A 110 1.60 -8.11 6.01
N PHE A 111 1.47 -6.97 5.32
CA PHE A 111 2.62 -6.19 4.84
C PHE A 111 3.53 -5.76 6.00
N LEU A 112 2.98 -5.21 7.08
CA LEU A 112 3.77 -4.81 8.26
C LEU A 112 4.55 -5.99 8.85
N VAL A 113 3.91 -7.15 9.03
CA VAL A 113 4.56 -8.35 9.55
C VAL A 113 5.71 -8.79 8.64
N LEU A 114 5.48 -8.84 7.32
CA LEU A 114 6.50 -9.23 6.35
C LEU A 114 7.69 -8.26 6.35
N VAL A 115 7.43 -6.95 6.38
CA VAL A 115 8.49 -5.92 6.46
C VAL A 115 9.32 -6.10 7.74
N LEU A 116 8.68 -6.26 8.90
CA LEU A 116 9.40 -6.40 10.16
C LEU A 116 10.30 -7.64 10.20
N LEU A 117 9.87 -8.74 9.58
CA LEU A 117 10.59 -10.02 9.60
C LEU A 117 11.65 -10.14 8.51
N LEU A 118 11.38 -9.62 7.31
CA LEU A 118 12.15 -9.99 6.11
C LEU A 118 12.81 -8.80 5.41
N TRP A 119 12.47 -7.55 5.72
CA TRP A 119 12.94 -6.41 4.93
C TRP A 119 14.47 -6.25 4.90
N ASP A 120 15.14 -6.46 6.03
CA ASP A 120 16.59 -6.20 6.13
C ASP A 120 17.44 -7.18 5.29
N LYS A 121 16.97 -8.42 5.08
CA LYS A 121 17.71 -9.47 4.36
C LYS A 121 17.08 -9.86 3.03
N TYR A 122 15.76 -9.82 2.94
CA TYR A 122 14.98 -10.36 1.82
C TYR A 122 13.83 -9.42 1.40
N PRO A 123 14.10 -8.13 1.09
CA PRO A 123 13.05 -7.17 0.75
C PRO A 123 12.26 -7.57 -0.51
N TYR A 124 12.89 -8.24 -1.48
CA TYR A 124 12.21 -8.72 -2.68
C TYR A 124 11.24 -9.89 -2.40
N ILE A 125 11.45 -10.68 -1.34
CA ILE A 125 10.49 -11.70 -0.90
C ILE A 125 9.22 -11.02 -0.36
N VAL A 126 9.38 -9.93 0.40
CA VAL A 126 8.25 -9.11 0.87
C VAL A 126 7.46 -8.58 -0.33
N SER A 127 8.14 -7.95 -1.30
CA SER A 127 7.51 -7.39 -2.49
C SER A 127 6.77 -8.40 -3.35
N THR A 128 7.35 -9.58 -3.57
CA THR A 128 6.70 -10.66 -4.34
C THR A 128 5.52 -11.28 -3.61
N ALA A 129 5.62 -11.46 -2.28
CA ALA A 129 4.52 -11.93 -1.46
C ALA A 129 3.33 -10.96 -1.51
N MET A 130 3.58 -9.65 -1.45
CA MET A 130 2.53 -8.65 -1.60
C MET A 130 1.89 -8.68 -2.99
N LEU A 131 2.67 -8.89 -4.05
CA LEU A 131 2.15 -9.03 -5.41
C LEU A 131 1.19 -10.21 -5.57
N ILE A 132 1.47 -11.33 -4.89
CA ILE A 132 0.61 -12.53 -4.88
C ILE A 132 -0.67 -12.30 -4.06
N MET A 133 -0.61 -11.46 -3.02
CA MET A 133 -1.74 -11.16 -2.15
C MET A 133 -2.76 -10.17 -2.77
N GLY A 134 -2.37 -9.48 -3.83
CA GLY A 134 -3.14 -8.45 -4.53
C GLY A 134 -4.45 -8.94 -5.16
#